data_AF-A0A249P1J6-F1
#
_entry.id   AF-A0A249P1J6-F1
#
_cell.length_a   1.000
_cell.length_b   1.000
_cell.length_c   1.000
_cell.angle_alpha   90.00
_cell.angle_beta   90.00
_cell.angle_gamma   90.00
#
_symmetry.space_group_name_H-M   'P 1'
#
loop_
_entity.id
_entity.type
_entity.pdbx_description
1 polymer ?
#
loop_
_entity_poly.entity_id
_entity_poly.type
_entity_poly.pdbx_seq_one_letter_code
_entity_poly.pdbx_strand_id
1 'polypeptide(L)' 'MHLFIGMWVTADGFIRHELLPNGRYDEARGNRKSAYQGRYEVTGEHIEYRDDTGFTADGNFIDGVLHHAGMVLYREP' A
#
# COMPACT_ATOMS: atom_id res chain seq x y z
N MET A 1 13.87 6.73 -2.41
CA MET A 1 12.53 6.17 -2.15
C MET A 1 11.98 5.47 -3.40
N HIS A 2 12.57 4.33 -3.80
CA HIS A 2 12.10 3.57 -4.97
C HIS A 2 11.91 2.07 -4.74
N LEU A 3 12.39 1.54 -3.60
CA LEU A 3 12.38 0.10 -3.31
C LEU A 3 10.98 -0.50 -3.26
N PHE A 4 10.00 0.26 -2.76
CA PHE A 4 8.65 -0.24 -2.47
C PHE A 4 7.60 0.17 -3.50
N ILE A 5 7.99 0.94 -4.53
CA ILE A 5 7.09 1.32 -5.64
C ILE A 5 6.63 0.04 -6.37
N GLY A 6 5.35 -0.01 -6.70
CA GLY A 6 4.75 -1.13 -7.41
C GLY A 6 3.44 -1.58 -6.78
N MET A 7 2.92 -2.68 -7.30
CA MET A 7 1.66 -3.25 -6.87
C MET A 7 1.89 -4.25 -5.73
N TRP A 8 1.10 -4.12 -4.67
CA TRP A 8 1.06 -5.00 -3.52
C TRP A 8 -0.31 -5.63 -3.44
N VAL A 9 -0.38 -6.96 -3.37
CA VAL A 9 -1.62 -7.70 -3.55
C VAL A 9 -1.80 -8.72 -2.43
N THR A 10 -3.01 -8.84 -1.89
CA THR A 10 -3.33 -9.92 -0.95
C THR A 10 -3.22 -11.28 -1.63
N ALA A 11 -2.98 -12.35 -0.86
CA ALA A 11 -2.80 -13.70 -1.42
C ALA A 11 -3.96 -14.17 -2.32
N ASP A 12 -5.18 -13.70 -2.05
CA ASP A 12 -6.39 -14.01 -2.82
C ASP A 12 -6.65 -13.06 -4.00
N GLY A 13 -5.80 -12.06 -4.20
CA GLY A 13 -5.97 -11.06 -5.26
C GLY A 13 -7.07 -10.02 -5.00
N PHE A 14 -7.77 -10.09 -3.87
CA PHE A 14 -8.94 -9.26 -3.63
C PHE A 14 -8.58 -7.80 -3.41
N ILE A 15 -7.46 -7.52 -2.74
CA ILE A 15 -6.97 -6.16 -2.50
C ILE A 15 -5.71 -5.95 -3.34
N ARG A 16 -5.70 -4.87 -4.11
CA ARG A 16 -4.57 -4.42 -4.93
C ARG A 16 -4.21 -3.00 -4.51
N HIS A 17 -3.00 -2.82 -3.99
CA HIS A 17 -2.52 -1.60 -3.38
C HIS A 17 -1.25 -1.13 -4.12
N GLU A 18 -1.37 -0.08 -4.92
CA GLU A 18 -0.29 0.43 -5.74
C GLU A 18 0.43 1.58 -5.04
N LEU A 19 1.75 1.46 -4.88
CA LEU A 19 2.62 2.55 -4.42
C LEU A 19 3.27 3.23 -5.64
N LEU A 20 2.91 4.49 -5.90
CA LEU A 20 3.31 5.25 -7.08
C LEU A 20 4.58 6.07 -6.84
N PRO A 21 5.41 6.31 -7.89
CA PRO A 21 6.68 7.05 -7.78
C PRO A 21 6.56 8.49 -7.31
N ASN A 22 5.37 9.09 -7.34
CA ASN A 22 5.10 10.44 -6.88
C ASN A 22 4.70 10.52 -5.40
N GLY A 23 4.88 9.42 -4.63
CA GLY A 23 4.52 9.35 -3.21
C GLY A 23 3.02 9.24 -2.95
N ARG A 24 2.26 8.78 -3.95
CA ARG A 24 0.81 8.51 -3.84
C ARG A 24 0.55 7.02 -3.83
N TYR A 25 -0.54 6.61 -3.20
CA TYR A 25 -1.04 5.24 -3.33
C TYR A 25 -2.47 5.21 -3.87
N ASP A 26 -2.83 4.11 -4.53
CA ASP A 26 -4.19 3.77 -4.93
C ASP A 26 -4.50 2.34 -4.50
N GLU A 27 -5.60 2.15 -3.79
CA GLU A 27 -6.06 0.83 -3.35
C GLU A 27 -7.37 0.48 -4.04
N ALA A 28 -7.42 -0.68 -4.68
CA ALA A 28 -8.62 -1.30 -5.20
C ALA A 28 -9.01 -2.51 -4.34
N ARG A 29 -10.33 -2.73 -4.17
CA ARG A 29 -10.89 -3.89 -3.48
C ARG A 29 -11.95 -4.56 -4.36
N GLY A 30 -11.66 -5.76 -4.86
CA GLY A 30 -12.49 -6.45 -5.83
C GLY A 30 -12.79 -5.58 -7.05
N ASN A 31 -14.07 -5.33 -7.31
CA ASN A 31 -14.52 -4.48 -8.43
C ASN A 31 -14.49 -2.97 -8.13
N ARG A 32 -14.29 -2.57 -6.87
CA ARG A 32 -14.19 -1.16 -6.49
C ARG A 32 -12.75 -0.69 -6.69
N LYS A 33 -12.52 -0.05 -7.84
CA LYS A 33 -11.29 0.69 -8.11
C LYS A 33 -11.20 1.90 -7.18
N SER A 34 -9.99 2.26 -6.77
CA SER A 34 -9.73 3.48 -6.00
C SER A 34 -10.62 3.60 -4.75
N ALA A 35 -10.73 2.51 -4.01
CA ALA A 35 -11.41 2.45 -2.73
C ALA A 35 -10.78 3.42 -1.73
N TYR A 36 -9.45 3.53 -1.75
CA TYR A 36 -8.67 4.50 -0.97
C TYR A 36 -7.54 5.08 -1.81
N GLN A 37 -7.27 6.36 -1.63
CA GLN A 37 -6.18 7.08 -2.26
C GLN A 37 -5.59 8.10 -1.31
N GLY A 38 -4.28 8.33 -1.42
CA GLY A 38 -3.61 9.21 -0.50
C GLY A 38 -2.13 9.34 -0.76
N ARG A 39 -1.44 9.95 0.19
CA ARG A 39 0.01 10.02 0.24
C ARG A 39 0.55 8.95 1.15
N TYR A 40 1.78 8.56 0.88
CA TYR A 40 2.54 7.69 1.76
C TYR A 40 3.97 8.20 1.93
N GLU A 41 4.57 7.87 3.07
CA GLU A 41 5.96 8.14 3.38
C GLU A 41 6.60 6.87 3.94
N VAL A 42 7.85 6.60 3.58
CA VAL A 42 8.58 5.41 4.04
C VAL A 42 9.83 5.82 4.77
N THR A 43 10.00 5.31 5.99
CA THR A 43 11.19 5.50 6.82
C THR A 43 11.74 4.13 7.23
N GLY A 44 12.89 3.75 6.66
CA GLY A 44 13.42 2.39 6.81
C GLY A 44 12.47 1.37 6.19
N GLU A 45 11.92 0.50 7.03
CA GLU A 45 10.93 -0.52 6.67
C GLU A 45 9.49 -0.14 7.08
N HIS A 46 9.30 1.01 7.73
CA HIS A 46 8.00 1.49 8.15
C HIS A 46 7.37 2.40 7.10
N ILE A 47 6.07 2.28 6.87
CA ILE A 47 5.30 3.12 5.95
C ILE A 47 4.11 3.76 6.66
N GLU A 48 3.99 5.07 6.48
CA GLU A 48 2.89 5.90 6.98
C GLU A 48 2.01 6.33 5.81
N TYR A 49 0.70 6.35 6.03
CA TYR A 49 -0.31 6.76 5.05
C TYR A 49 -1.14 7.91 5.57
N ARG A 50 -1.48 8.82 4.66
CA ARG A 50 -2.52 9.83 4.86
C ARG A 50 -3.39 9.89 3.63
N ASP A 51 -4.63 9.46 3.77
CA ASP A 51 -5.60 9.46 2.69
C ASP A 51 -6.16 10.87 2.41
N ASP A 52 -6.76 11.04 1.24
CA ASP A 52 -7.30 12.34 0.80
C ASP A 52 -8.53 12.80 1.62
N THR A 53 -9.12 11.91 2.44
CA THR A 53 -10.22 12.21 3.36
C THR A 53 -9.74 12.60 4.76
N GLY A 54 -8.44 12.46 5.03
CA GLY A 54 -7.80 12.77 6.31
C GLY A 54 -7.64 11.56 7.25
N PHE A 55 -7.96 10.35 6.81
CA PHE A 55 -7.67 9.12 7.55
C PHE A 55 -6.18 8.78 7.47
N THR A 56 -5.64 8.22 8.54
CA THR A 56 -4.23 7.82 8.64
C THR A 56 -4.15 6.33 8.94
N ALA A 57 -3.15 5.68 8.39
CA ALA A 57 -2.85 4.29 8.68
C ALA A 57 -1.35 4.03 8.51
N ASP A 58 -0.89 2.89 9.01
CA ASP A 58 0.51 2.54 9.05
C ASP A 58 0.75 1.09 8.64
N GLY A 59 1.99 0.77 8.29
CA GLY A 59 2.41 -0.58 7.96
C GLY A 59 3.92 -0.76 8.04
N ASN A 60 4.36 -2.01 7.86
CA ASN A 60 5.77 -2.37 7.85
C ASN A 60 6.05 -3.35 6.71
N PHE A 61 7.20 -3.18 6.07
CA PHE A 61 7.78 -4.16 5.17
C PHE A 61 8.59 -5.15 6.00
N ILE A 62 8.21 -6.43 5.99
CA ILE A 62 8.90 -7.50 6.72
C ILE A 62 9.28 -8.56 5.69
N ASP A 63 10.58 -8.81 5.54
CA ASP A 63 11.11 -9.80 4.58
C ASP A 63 10.56 -9.64 3.14
N GLY A 64 10.35 -8.37 2.72
CA GLY A 64 9.84 -8.05 1.39
C GLY A 64 8.31 -8.16 1.24
N VAL A 65 7.57 -8.34 2.33
CA VAL A 65 6.10 -8.41 2.38
C VAL A 65 5.55 -7.20 3.12
N LEU A 66 4.47 -6.59 2.62
CA LEU A 66 3.82 -5.45 3.26
C LEU A 66 2.76 -5.92 4.26
N HIS A 67 2.97 -5.60 5.53
CA HIS A 67 2.02 -5.81 6.62
C HIS A 67 1.36 -4.49 6.97
N HIS A 68 0.07 -4.33 6.70
CA HIS A 68 -0.63 -3.06 6.82
C HIS A 68 -2.09 -3.29 7.21
N ALA A 69 -2.60 -2.60 8.24
CA ALA A 69 -4.00 -2.65 8.67
C ALA A 69 -4.58 -4.08 8.81
N GLY A 70 -3.77 -5.02 9.34
CA GLY A 70 -4.14 -6.44 9.52
C GLY A 70 -4.08 -7.28 8.24
N MET A 71 -3.68 -6.68 7.12
CA MET A 71 -3.49 -7.34 5.83
C MET A 71 -2.03 -7.72 5.62
N VAL A 72 -1.82 -8.76 4.82
CA VAL A 72 -0.51 -9.19 4.31
C VAL A 72 -0.56 -9.10 2.79
N LEU A 73 0.30 -8.26 2.22
CA LEU A 73 0.34 -8.01 0.78
C LEU A 73 1.72 -8.36 0.21
N TYR A 74 1.70 -9.02 -0.93
CA TYR A 74 2.88 -9.47 -1.65
C TYR A 74 3.10 -8.59 -2.87
N ARG A 75 4.36 -8.33 -3.20
CA ARG A 75 4.67 -7.58 -4.42
C ARG A 75 4.28 -8.39 -5.65
N GLU A 76 3.51 -7.78 -6.54
CA GLU A 76 3.25 -8.35 -7.87
C GLU A 76 4.53 -8.26 -8.72
N PRO A 77 4.87 -9.30 -9.50
CA PRO A 77 6.07 -9.31 -10.36
C PRO A 77 6.12 -8.18 -11.39
#